data_AF-A0AAD5LR71-F1
#
_entry.id   AF-A0AAD5LR71-F1
#
_cell.length_a   1.000
_cell.length_b   1.000
_cell.length_c   1.000
_cell.angle_alpha   90.00
_cell.angle_beta   90.00
_cell.angle_gamma   90.00
#
_symmetry.space_group_name_H-M   'P 1'
#
loop_
_entity.id
_entity.type
_entity.pdbx_description
1 polymer ?
#
loop_
_entity_poly.entity_id
_entity_poly.type
_entity_poly.pdbx_seq_one_letter_code
_entity_poly.pdbx_strand_id
1 'polypeptide(L)'
;MPHSALYEFLSRRSLDVSGLSKHFLSGQNMDRRQASAVFQREKDAARHHGHGTAVGRFDRARARRSYFHHFPRDTVATHELDLVSAYAQAPDDECTGEPKFTTFHEGTKGTVDYIWFTRDDVRCHGVVEMAPAGQLFNAASLPTAHHASDHLSLVADVSLR
;
A
#
# COMPACT_ATOMS: atom_id res chain seq x y z
N MET A 1 -7.61 2.63 1.38
CA MET A 1 -6.47 3.46 1.79
C MET A 1 -5.36 2.56 2.26
N PRO A 2 -4.32 2.37 1.45
CA PRO A 2 -2.98 2.35 2.05
C PRO A 2 -2.07 3.51 1.61
N HIS A 3 -1.41 4.06 2.63
CA HIS A 3 -0.29 5.00 2.59
C HIS A 3 0.66 4.65 3.73
N SER A 4 1.78 4.03 3.41
CA SER A 4 2.81 3.72 4.39
C SER A 4 3.99 4.69 4.28
N ALA A 5 4.66 4.96 5.39
CA ALA A 5 5.91 5.71 5.37
C ALA A 5 6.94 5.01 4.48
N LEU A 6 6.90 3.68 4.43
CA LEU A 6 7.77 2.87 3.57
C LEU A 6 7.50 3.12 2.08
N TYR A 7 6.24 3.14 1.63
CA TYR A 7 5.90 3.42 0.23
C TYR A 7 6.30 4.84 -0.17
N GLU A 8 6.03 5.83 0.69
CA GLU A 8 6.44 7.23 0.47
C GLU A 8 7.97 7.34 0.38
N PHE A 9 8.70 6.67 1.28
CA PHE A 9 10.16 6.64 1.25
C PHE A 9 10.70 6.04 -0.05
N LEU A 10 10.21 4.85 -0.44
CA LEU A 10 10.66 4.15 -1.64
C LEU A 10 10.34 4.89 -2.95
N SER A 11 9.18 5.54 -3.00
CA SER A 11 8.75 6.29 -4.19
C SER A 11 9.41 7.67 -4.32
N ARG A 12 9.71 8.35 -3.20
CA ARG A 12 10.28 9.71 -3.21
C ARG A 12 11.78 9.77 -3.00
N ARG A 13 12.42 8.66 -2.64
CA ARG A 13 13.86 8.55 -2.34
C ARG A 13 14.32 9.25 -1.06
N SER A 14 13.46 10.04 -0.45
CA SER A 14 13.75 10.78 0.77
C SER A 14 12.48 10.93 1.60
N LEU A 15 12.60 10.68 2.90
CA LEU A 15 11.51 10.88 3.85
C LEU A 15 12.06 11.43 5.16
N ASP A 16 11.47 12.54 5.63
CA ASP A 16 11.66 12.97 7.01
C ASP A 16 10.93 12.00 7.95
N VAL A 17 11.71 11.13 8.59
CA VAL A 17 11.21 10.12 9.52
C VAL A 17 11.19 10.61 10.96
N SER A 18 11.51 11.88 11.22
CA SER A 18 11.68 12.37 12.58
C SER A 18 10.41 12.23 13.40
N GLY A 19 10.52 11.54 14.54
CA GLY A 19 9.39 11.25 15.42
C GLY A 19 8.38 10.24 14.86
N LEU A 20 8.66 9.59 13.72
CA LEU A 20 7.90 8.42 13.27
C LEU A 20 8.25 7.22 14.16
N SER A 21 7.27 6.36 14.40
CA SER A 21 7.49 5.10 15.09
C SER A 21 8.21 4.11 14.16
N LYS A 22 9.30 3.50 14.65
CA LYS A 22 10.03 2.47 13.91
C LYS A 22 9.20 1.21 13.65
N HIS A 23 8.18 0.97 14.48
CA HIS A 23 7.31 -0.22 14.37
C HIS A 23 6.19 -0.08 13.34
N PHE A 24 5.88 1.14 12.89
CA PHE A 24 4.73 1.40 12.02
C PHE A 24 5.13 1.98 10.66
N LEU A 25 6.37 1.79 10.23
CA LEU A 25 6.85 2.30 8.94
C LEU A 25 6.17 1.65 7.73
N SER A 26 5.98 0.33 7.79
CA SER A 26 5.23 -0.45 6.79
C SER A 26 3.72 -0.43 7.03
N GLY A 27 3.28 0.14 8.15
CA GLY A 27 1.87 0.19 8.53
C GLY A 27 1.08 1.24 7.76
N GLN A 28 -0.21 1.02 7.64
CA GLN A 28 -1.16 2.02 7.15
C GLN A 28 -1.44 3.03 8.27
N ASN A 29 -1.34 4.33 7.96
CA ASN A 29 -1.80 5.38 8.85
C ASN A 29 -3.33 5.34 8.98
N MET A 30 -3.83 4.44 9.84
CA MET A 30 -5.25 4.34 10.13
C MET A 30 -5.52 4.89 11.53
N ASP A 31 -6.27 5.98 11.60
CA ASP A 31 -6.96 6.31 12.83
C ASP A 31 -8.13 5.33 13.07
N ARG A 32 -8.75 5.41 14.25
CA ARG A 32 -9.87 4.52 14.62
C ARG A 32 -11.07 4.65 13.67
N ARG A 33 -11.31 5.82 13.05
CA ARG A 33 -12.42 6.05 12.11
C ARG A 33 -12.12 5.44 10.75
N GLN A 34 -10.88 5.56 10.28
CA GLN A 34 -10.39 4.96 9.05
C GLN A 34 -10.28 3.44 9.16
N ALA A 35 -9.85 2.92 10.32
CA ALA A 35 -9.91 1.49 10.60
C ALA A 35 -11.36 0.99 10.46
N SER A 36 -12.32 1.67 11.08
CA SER A 36 -13.75 1.34 10.91
C SER A 36 -14.21 1.41 9.46
N ALA A 37 -13.74 2.40 8.69
CA ALA A 37 -14.07 2.56 7.26
C ALA A 37 -13.48 1.44 6.40
N VAL A 38 -12.31 0.92 6.74
CA VAL A 38 -11.70 -0.26 6.08
C VAL A 38 -12.47 -1.56 6.34
N PHE A 39 -13.23 -1.63 7.43
CA PHE A 39 -14.15 -2.74 7.69
C PHE A 39 -15.57 -2.48 7.18
N GLN A 40 -15.85 -1.32 6.57
CA GLN A 40 -17.15 -1.09 5.94
C GLN A 40 -17.27 -1.96 4.70
N ARG A 41 -18.39 -2.68 4.61
CA ARG A 41 -18.65 -3.56 3.49
C ARG A 41 -18.78 -2.74 2.21
N GLU A 42 -17.81 -2.85 1.33
CA GLU A 42 -17.87 -2.25 0.01
C GLU A 42 -18.60 -3.20 -0.95
N LYS A 43 -19.34 -2.65 -1.91
CA LYS A 43 -20.00 -3.41 -2.99
C LYS A 43 -19.33 -3.19 -4.34
N ASP A 44 -18.06 -2.80 -4.31
CA ASP A 44 -17.28 -2.52 -5.49
C ASP A 44 -17.09 -3.79 -6.33
N ALA A 45 -17.68 -3.81 -7.51
CA ALA A 45 -17.57 -4.85 -8.50
C ALA A 45 -16.96 -4.32 -9.80
N ALA A 46 -16.48 -3.08 -9.81
CA ALA A 46 -15.90 -2.48 -10.99
C ALA A 46 -14.60 -3.21 -11.34
N ARG A 47 -14.34 -3.31 -12.65
CA ARG A 47 -13.01 -3.68 -13.12
C ARG A 47 -12.11 -2.46 -12.93
N HIS A 48 -11.00 -2.66 -12.24
CA HIS A 48 -9.99 -1.64 -12.01
C HIS A 48 -8.95 -1.60 -13.13
N HIS A 49 -9.05 -2.52 -14.10
CA HIS A 49 -8.17 -2.63 -15.27
C HIS A 49 -6.68 -2.61 -14.89
N GLY A 50 -6.36 -3.27 -13.76
CA GLY A 50 -5.05 -3.20 -13.15
C GLY A 50 -5.17 -3.04 -11.64
N HIS A 51 -4.75 -1.89 -11.13
CA HIS A 51 -4.05 -1.84 -9.86
C HIS A 51 -4.91 -1.69 -8.59
N GLY A 52 -6.21 -1.42 -8.69
CA GLY A 52 -7.16 -1.28 -7.55
C GLY A 52 -6.90 -0.07 -6.65
N THR A 53 -7.81 0.90 -6.58
CA THR A 53 -7.50 2.26 -6.05
C THR A 53 -7.49 2.35 -4.53
N ALA A 54 -6.30 2.49 -3.94
CA ALA A 54 -6.15 2.99 -2.59
C ALA A 54 -6.55 4.47 -2.51
N VAL A 55 -7.50 4.82 -1.65
CA VAL A 55 -7.81 6.24 -1.35
C VAL A 55 -6.75 6.78 -0.34
N GLY A 56 -6.40 8.06 -0.32
CA GLY A 56 -5.60 8.73 0.74
C GLY A 56 -4.35 9.51 0.30
N ARG A 57 -3.65 10.12 1.29
CA ARG A 57 -2.24 10.63 1.26
C ARG A 57 -1.47 10.23 2.53
N PHE A 58 -0.17 9.95 2.42
CA PHE A 58 0.66 9.66 3.61
C PHE A 58 0.73 10.93 4.45
N ASP A 59 0.11 10.87 5.63
CA ASP A 59 0.08 11.99 6.56
C ASP A 59 0.98 11.69 7.76
N ARG A 60 2.16 12.32 7.77
CA ARG A 60 3.12 12.22 8.87
C ARG A 60 2.52 12.58 10.23
N ALA A 61 1.59 13.53 10.30
CA ALA A 61 0.98 13.93 11.56
C ALA A 61 0.19 12.77 12.19
N ARG A 62 -0.34 11.87 11.36
CA ARG A 62 -1.12 10.69 11.77
C ARG A 62 -0.26 9.46 12.07
N ALA A 63 0.94 9.35 11.50
CA ALA A 63 1.88 8.26 11.74
C ALA A 63 2.49 8.24 13.16
N ARG A 64 2.25 9.29 13.94
CA ARG A 64 2.73 9.43 15.31
C ARG A 64 1.85 8.66 16.29
N ARG A 65 1.91 7.32 16.27
CA ARG A 65 1.36 6.46 17.33
C ARG A 65 2.42 6.25 18.41
N SER A 66 2.09 6.55 19.66
CA SER A 66 2.98 6.41 20.84
C SER A 66 3.15 4.93 21.26
N TYR A 67 4.04 4.48 22.14
CA TYR A 67 5.15 5.05 22.91
C TYR A 67 6.35 4.09 22.72
N PHE A 68 7.58 4.59 22.73
CA PHE A 68 8.86 3.85 22.57
C PHE A 68 9.33 3.56 21.12
N HIS A 69 10.61 3.79 20.87
CA HIS A 69 11.35 3.61 19.60
C HIS A 69 10.93 4.50 18.42
N HIS A 70 10.96 5.82 18.60
CA HIS A 70 10.86 6.77 17.49
C HIS A 70 12.22 7.02 16.84
N PHE A 71 12.23 7.45 15.59
CA PHE A 71 13.43 8.10 15.04
C PHE A 71 13.71 9.41 15.81
N PRO A 72 15.00 9.75 16.01
CA PRO A 72 15.37 11.04 16.58
C PRO A 72 14.75 12.22 15.82
N ARG A 73 14.78 13.39 16.45
CA ARG A 73 14.47 14.64 15.73
C ARG A 73 15.47 14.84 14.59
N ASP A 74 15.04 15.56 13.56
CA ASP A 74 15.87 15.94 12.42
C ASP A 74 16.54 14.74 11.70
N THR A 75 15.87 13.58 11.71
CA THR A 75 16.29 12.38 10.99
C THR A 75 15.59 12.30 9.65
N VAL A 76 16.38 12.31 8.58
CA VAL A 76 15.92 12.08 7.21
C VAL A 76 16.52 10.75 6.73
N ALA A 77 15.66 9.87 6.23
CA ALA A 77 16.08 8.66 5.53
C ALA A 77 16.15 8.96 4.02
N THR A 78 17.22 8.53 3.36
CA THR A 78 17.39 8.70 1.91
C THR A 78 17.90 7.41 1.26
N HIS A 79 17.65 7.27 -0.04
CA HIS A 79 18.28 6.29 -0.92
C HIS A 79 18.49 6.88 -2.32
N GLU A 80 19.32 6.24 -3.14
CA GLU A 80 19.62 6.74 -4.49
C GLU A 80 18.84 6.02 -5.60
N LEU A 81 18.21 4.89 -5.28
CA LEU A 81 17.48 4.06 -6.25
C LEU A 81 16.27 4.81 -6.83
N ASP A 82 16.15 4.85 -8.17
CA ASP A 82 14.95 5.38 -8.85
C ASP A 82 13.87 4.31 -8.97
N LEU A 83 13.29 3.94 -7.83
CA LEU A 83 12.30 2.88 -7.78
C LEU A 83 10.91 3.38 -8.18
N VAL A 84 10.21 2.54 -8.94
CA VAL A 84 8.78 2.66 -9.21
C VAL A 84 8.08 1.34 -8.90
N SER A 85 6.86 1.42 -8.39
CA SER A 85 6.04 0.24 -8.14
C SER A 85 5.36 -0.19 -9.45
N ALA A 86 5.37 -1.49 -9.76
CA ALA A 86 4.62 -2.05 -10.88
C ALA A 86 3.12 -1.80 -10.76
N TYR A 87 2.64 -1.64 -9.53
CA TYR A 87 1.26 -1.35 -9.24
C TYR A 87 0.98 0.14 -8.94
N ALA A 88 1.94 1.03 -9.23
CA ALA A 88 1.74 2.47 -9.07
C ALA A 88 0.63 2.98 -10.00
N GLN A 89 -0.39 3.63 -9.43
CA GLN A 89 -1.44 4.34 -10.16
C GLN A 89 -1.10 5.83 -10.28
N ALA A 90 -1.72 6.51 -11.24
CA ALA A 90 -1.69 7.96 -11.31
C ALA A 90 -2.37 8.51 -10.04
N PRO A 91 -1.62 9.17 -9.14
CA PRO A 91 -2.22 9.75 -7.94
C PRO A 91 -3.10 10.93 -8.36
N ASP A 92 -4.29 11.04 -7.79
CA ASP A 92 -5.13 12.23 -7.85
C ASP A 92 -5.28 12.83 -6.45
N ASP A 93 -6.15 13.82 -6.28
CA ASP A 93 -6.35 14.48 -5.00
C ASP A 93 -6.87 13.52 -3.91
N GLU A 94 -7.43 12.37 -4.30
CA GLU A 94 -8.04 11.38 -3.42
C GLU A 94 -7.28 10.04 -3.37
N CYS A 95 -6.31 9.77 -4.26
CA CYS A 95 -5.65 8.47 -4.42
C CYS A 95 -4.11 8.51 -4.25
N THR A 96 -3.61 7.41 -3.68
CA THR A 96 -2.22 7.20 -3.23
C THR A 96 -1.26 6.73 -4.31
N GLY A 97 -1.79 6.09 -5.36
CA GLY A 97 -1.01 5.29 -6.28
C GLY A 97 -0.86 3.81 -5.89
N GLU A 98 -1.12 3.41 -4.65
CA GLU A 98 -0.96 2.03 -4.16
C GLU A 98 -2.17 1.15 -4.53
N PRO A 99 -2.00 -0.19 -4.63
CA PRO A 99 -3.12 -1.11 -4.56
C PRO A 99 -3.98 -0.86 -3.33
N LYS A 100 -5.28 -1.12 -3.40
CA LYS A 100 -6.16 -0.96 -2.23
C LYS A 100 -5.94 -2.02 -1.16
N PHE A 101 -5.79 -3.27 -1.58
CA PHE A 101 -5.62 -4.44 -0.72
C PHE A 101 -4.60 -5.39 -1.34
N THR A 102 -3.58 -5.79 -0.58
CA THR A 102 -2.74 -6.96 -0.88
C THR A 102 -2.79 -7.98 0.25
N THR A 103 -3.27 -7.58 1.43
CA THR A 103 -3.69 -8.47 2.52
C THR A 103 -5.13 -8.15 2.92
N PHE A 104 -5.91 -9.18 3.22
CA PHE A 104 -7.32 -9.02 3.57
C PHE A 104 -7.76 -10.05 4.61
N HIS A 105 -7.52 -9.80 5.89
CA HIS A 105 -7.99 -10.65 6.98
C HIS A 105 -8.61 -9.83 8.13
N GLU A 106 -9.01 -10.48 9.23
CA GLU A 106 -9.65 -9.80 10.37
C GLU A 106 -8.74 -8.77 11.05
N GLY A 107 -7.43 -9.02 11.09
CA GLY A 107 -6.45 -8.14 11.72
C GLY A 107 -5.98 -6.99 10.83
N THR A 108 -5.93 -7.18 9.52
CA THR A 108 -5.46 -6.15 8.57
C THR A 108 -6.13 -6.31 7.21
N LYS A 109 -6.57 -5.18 6.65
CA LYS A 109 -7.06 -5.08 5.27
C LYS A 109 -6.41 -3.86 4.64
N GLY A 110 -5.44 -4.07 3.76
CA GLY A 110 -4.81 -3.00 3.00
C GLY A 110 -3.60 -3.50 2.23
N THR A 111 -2.72 -2.61 1.79
CA THR A 111 -1.50 -2.99 1.06
C THR A 111 -0.29 -2.99 1.97
N VAL A 112 0.48 -4.06 1.86
CA VAL A 112 1.79 -4.27 2.48
C VAL A 112 2.79 -4.94 1.52
N ASP A 113 2.34 -5.36 0.34
CA ASP A 113 3.12 -6.05 -0.67
C ASP A 113 3.32 -5.15 -1.89
N TYR A 114 4.52 -5.20 -2.49
CA TYR A 114 4.88 -4.35 -3.64
C TYR A 114 5.87 -5.07 -4.56
N ILE A 115 5.84 -4.74 -5.85
CA ILE A 115 6.90 -5.08 -6.81
C ILE A 115 7.57 -3.77 -7.22
N TRP A 116 8.79 -3.53 -6.75
CA TRP A 116 9.58 -2.35 -7.12
C TRP A 116 10.62 -2.69 -8.17
N PHE A 117 10.86 -1.78 -9.10
CA PHE A 117 11.94 -1.88 -10.08
C PHE A 117 12.54 -0.52 -10.38
N THR A 118 13.79 -0.50 -10.84
CA THR A 118 14.45 0.73 -11.30
C THR A 118 13.79 1.22 -12.58
N ARG A 119 13.29 2.47 -12.56
CA ARG A 119 12.54 3.10 -13.65
C ARG A 119 13.24 3.00 -14.99
N ASP A 120 14.56 3.15 -15.01
CA ASP A 120 15.35 3.25 -16.23
C ASP A 120 15.92 1.93 -16.74
N ASP A 121 15.95 0.88 -15.91
CA ASP A 121 16.50 -0.44 -16.25
C ASP A 121 15.40 -1.44 -16.64
N VAL A 122 14.19 -1.28 -16.11
CA VAL A 122 13.10 -2.23 -16.27
C VAL A 122 11.88 -1.54 -16.88
N ARG A 123 11.27 -2.19 -17.86
CA ARG A 123 9.97 -1.82 -18.41
C ARG A 123 8.90 -2.79 -17.90
N CYS A 124 7.86 -2.26 -17.28
CA CYS A 124 6.65 -3.00 -16.95
C CYS A 124 5.65 -2.88 -18.12
N HIS A 125 5.25 -4.02 -18.69
CA HIS A 125 4.29 -4.09 -19.80
C HIS A 125 2.85 -4.13 -19.29
N GLY A 126 2.65 -4.65 -18.08
CA GLY A 126 1.36 -4.70 -17.44
C GLY A 126 1.41 -5.54 -16.17
N VAL A 127 0.26 -5.62 -15.49
CA VAL A 127 0.09 -6.43 -14.28
C VAL A 127 -1.21 -7.22 -14.36
N VAL A 128 -1.30 -8.27 -13.55
CA VAL A 128 -2.58 -8.93 -13.29
C VAL A 128 -3.43 -8.02 -12.41
N GLU A 129 -4.68 -7.84 -12.82
CA GLU A 129 -5.67 -6.98 -12.16
C GLU A 129 -5.96 -7.46 -10.73
N MET A 130 -6.05 -6.51 -9.78
CA MET A 130 -6.37 -6.78 -8.39
C MET A 130 -7.85 -7.17 -8.23
N ALA A 131 -8.12 -8.07 -7.28
CA ALA A 131 -9.49 -8.48 -6.97
C ALA A 131 -10.37 -7.28 -6.57
N PRO A 132 -11.59 -7.15 -7.12
CA PRO A 132 -12.52 -6.09 -6.73
C PRO A 132 -12.83 -6.17 -5.24
N ALA A 133 -12.84 -5.02 -4.57
CA ALA A 133 -13.00 -4.99 -3.11
C ALA A 133 -14.30 -5.66 -2.65
N GLY A 134 -15.40 -5.52 -3.38
CA GLY A 134 -16.66 -6.15 -3.05
C GLY A 134 -16.60 -7.68 -3.03
N GLN A 135 -15.74 -8.31 -3.84
CA GLN A 135 -15.52 -9.76 -3.77
C GLN A 135 -14.81 -10.15 -2.46
N LEU A 136 -13.78 -9.38 -2.07
CA LEU A 136 -13.07 -9.59 -0.80
C LEU A 136 -13.99 -9.40 0.40
N PHE A 137 -14.80 -8.34 0.41
CA PHE A 137 -15.79 -8.10 1.47
C PHE A 137 -16.91 -9.12 1.50
N ASN A 138 -17.27 -9.75 0.38
CA ASN A 138 -18.21 -10.86 0.35
C ASN A 138 -17.63 -12.14 0.97
N ALA A 139 -16.33 -12.37 0.82
CA ALA A 139 -15.61 -13.44 1.51
C ALA A 139 -15.35 -13.15 3.01
N ALA A 140 -15.54 -11.90 3.45
CA ALA A 140 -15.28 -11.35 4.80
C ALA A 140 -13.81 -11.34 5.23
N SER A 141 -13.07 -12.42 5.00
CA SER A 141 -11.65 -12.59 5.29
C SER A 141 -11.04 -13.59 4.33
N LEU A 142 -9.75 -13.43 4.05
CA LEU A 142 -8.87 -14.46 3.52
C LEU A 142 -8.11 -15.13 4.70
N PRO A 143 -7.60 -16.37 4.52
CA PRO A 143 -7.82 -17.28 3.39
C PRO A 143 -9.28 -17.78 3.33
N THR A 144 -9.64 -18.41 2.22
CA THR A 144 -10.93 -19.10 2.00
C THR A 144 -10.69 -20.49 1.42
N ALA A 145 -11.75 -21.30 1.27
CA ALA A 145 -11.66 -22.59 0.57
C ALA A 145 -11.17 -22.49 -0.88
N HIS A 146 -11.26 -21.30 -1.51
CA HIS A 146 -10.84 -21.05 -2.89
C HIS A 146 -9.57 -20.20 -2.98
N HIS A 147 -9.05 -19.70 -1.86
CA HIS A 147 -7.87 -18.82 -1.83
C HIS A 147 -7.04 -19.10 -0.58
N ALA A 148 -5.88 -19.72 -0.77
CA ALA A 148 -5.14 -20.38 0.32
C ALA A 148 -4.28 -19.46 1.21
N SER A 149 -4.14 -18.17 0.86
CA SER A 149 -3.35 -17.19 1.61
C SER A 149 -4.24 -16.04 2.08
N ASP A 150 -3.88 -15.36 3.16
CA ASP A 150 -4.47 -14.07 3.53
C ASP A 150 -4.00 -12.89 2.67
N HIS A 151 -2.99 -13.12 1.83
CA HIS A 151 -2.46 -12.17 0.85
C HIS A 151 -2.94 -12.47 -0.59
N LEU A 152 -2.99 -11.42 -1.40
CA LEU A 152 -3.25 -11.47 -2.84
C LEU A 152 -1.91 -11.44 -3.61
N SER A 153 -1.77 -12.31 -4.60
CA SER A 153 -0.56 -12.35 -5.43
C SER A 153 -0.43 -11.09 -6.27
N LEU A 154 0.75 -10.50 -6.29
CA LEU A 154 1.15 -9.48 -7.26
C LEU A 154 1.87 -10.15 -8.43
N VAL A 155 1.49 -9.82 -9.65
CA VAL A 155 2.07 -10.39 -10.88
C VAL A 155 2.27 -9.28 -11.89
N ALA A 156 3.51 -9.10 -12.33
CA ALA A 156 3.89 -8.10 -13.32
C ALA A 156 4.61 -8.76 -14.49
N ASP A 157 4.28 -8.32 -15.71
CA ASP A 157 5.05 -8.64 -16.92
C ASP A 157 6.11 -7.56 -17.13
N VAL A 158 7.37 -7.95 -17.14
CA VAL A 158 8.52 -7.03 -17.18
C VAL A 158 9.60 -7.50 -18.15
N SER A 159 10.29 -6.54 -18.74
CA SER A 159 11.53 -6.78 -19.48
C SER A 159 12.63 -5.84 -19.02
N LEU A 160 13.89 -6.27 -19.17
CA LEU A 160 15.02 -5.35 -19.14
C LEU A 160 14.91 -4.39 -20.33
N ARG A 161 15.40 -3.17 -20.14
CA ARG A 161 15.52 -2.17 -21.21
C ARG A 161 16.81 -2.30 -21.98
#